data_AF-A0A418M3T8-F1
#
_entry.id   AF-A0A418M3T8-F1
#
_cell.length_a   1.000
_cell.length_b   1.000
_cell.length_c   1.000
_cell.angle_alpha   90.00
_cell.angle_beta   90.00
_cell.angle_gamma   90.00
#
_symmetry.space_group_name_H-M   'P 1'
#
loop_
_entity.id
_entity.type
_entity.pdbx_description
1 polymer ?
#
loop_
_entity_poly.entity_id
_entity_poly.type
_entity_poly.pdbx_seq_one_letter_code
_entity_poly.pdbx_strand_id
1 'polypeptide(L)'
;MEVTEETNEEFGSRMMRMLQEAKEREQIEEANSTYVCPICQQQMIFTPRYPNAVCRRCKPKTIDKKGQAVSFRNIALSGGCEGYYVDTLELYDSHECYIDGVQCWADEARFGGIVVEVVLPKPEVVLHPALTEEEINSRIDELDRWAEFVDERISEWLEELPAGLSAKLDGSISSLSVVETHLLGTYKPGDLFLPQNKRLLDAIVSYVGKTYIEHLPNADWYIELHDQEDINFGQLSVATWGLIEPISLESEISEIFKVKTGTSLQRRYDRMIGSLRRVGAI
;
A
#
# COMPACT_ATOMS: atom_id res chain seq x y z
N MET A 1 16.59 26.71 -46.03
CA MET A 1 15.71 25.99 -45.09
C MET A 1 16.24 26.34 -43.71
N GLU A 2 15.70 27.39 -43.09
CA GLU A 2 16.10 27.79 -41.75
C GLU A 2 15.38 26.87 -40.76
N VAL A 3 16.14 26.00 -40.12
CA VAL A 3 15.69 25.19 -38.99
C VAL A 3 15.84 26.08 -37.77
N THR A 4 14.71 26.55 -37.22
CA THR A 4 14.73 27.33 -35.97
C THR A 4 15.11 26.38 -34.83
N GLU A 5 16.29 26.59 -34.25
CA GLU A 5 16.73 25.92 -33.02
C GLU A 5 15.83 26.38 -31.87
N GLU A 6 14.92 25.50 -31.43
CA GLU A 6 14.07 25.71 -30.27
C GLU A 6 14.97 25.81 -29.03
N THR A 7 14.85 26.89 -28.27
CA THR A 7 15.70 27.12 -27.10
C THR A 7 15.37 26.14 -25.98
N ASN A 8 16.35 25.80 -25.13
CA ASN A 8 16.13 24.91 -23.98
C ASN A 8 15.00 25.38 -23.05
N GLU A 9 14.74 26.69 -23.00
CA GLU A 9 13.69 27.31 -22.20
C GLU A 9 12.29 27.11 -22.81
N GLU A 10 12.18 27.14 -24.15
CA GLU A 10 10.96 26.82 -24.90
C GLU A 10 10.61 25.33 -24.80
N PHE A 11 11.62 24.46 -24.90
CA PHE A 11 11.44 23.01 -24.73
C PHE A 11 10.94 22.66 -23.31
N GLY A 12 11.56 23.25 -22.27
CA GLY A 12 11.13 23.07 -20.88
C GLY A 12 9.70 23.55 -20.64
N SER A 13 9.34 24.71 -21.18
CA SER A 13 7.99 25.28 -21.07
C SER A 13 6.93 24.42 -21.76
N ARG A 14 7.24 23.86 -22.94
CA ARG A 14 6.36 22.94 -23.67
C ARG A 14 6.14 21.62 -22.92
N MET A 15 7.22 21.07 -22.34
CA MET A 15 7.16 19.84 -21.54
C MET A 15 6.30 20.01 -20.28
N MET A 16 6.47 21.12 -19.56
CA MET A 16 5.66 21.39 -18.35
C MET A 16 4.18 21.54 -18.67
N ARG A 17 3.83 22.14 -19.82
CA ARG A 17 2.43 22.22 -20.27
C ARG A 17 1.84 20.85 -20.60
N MET A 18 2.61 19.98 -21.26
CA MET A 18 2.19 18.60 -21.56
C MET A 18 1.99 17.76 -20.29
N LEU A 19 2.87 17.90 -19.29
CA LEU A 19 2.74 17.20 -18.01
C LEU A 19 1.52 17.68 -17.20
N GLN A 20 1.25 18.99 -17.23
CA GLN A 20 0.06 19.56 -16.60
C GLN A 20 -1.23 19.08 -17.29
N GLU A 21 -1.27 19.09 -18.62
CA GLU A 21 -2.40 18.59 -19.41
C GLU A 21 -2.62 17.07 -19.21
N ALA A 22 -1.55 16.28 -19.05
CA ALA A 22 -1.65 14.84 -18.76
C ALA A 22 -2.19 14.57 -17.34
N LYS A 23 -1.72 15.34 -16.35
CA LYS A 23 -2.20 15.26 -14.96
C LYS A 23 -3.66 15.68 -14.84
N GLU A 24 -4.06 16.71 -15.57
CA GLU A 24 -5.47 17.14 -15.65
C GLU A 24 -6.34 16.09 -16.34
N ARG A 25 -5.84 15.42 -17.39
CA ARG A 25 -6.55 14.30 -18.03
C ARG A 25 -6.71 13.10 -17.11
N GLU A 26 -5.66 12.71 -16.38
CA GLU A 26 -5.70 11.62 -15.39
C GLU A 26 -6.69 11.95 -14.26
N GLN A 27 -6.69 13.18 -13.76
CA GLN A 27 -7.65 13.64 -12.75
C GLN A 27 -9.09 13.71 -13.30
N ILE A 28 -9.28 14.10 -14.57
CA ILE A 28 -10.57 14.09 -15.25
C ILE A 28 -11.05 12.66 -15.49
N GLU A 29 -10.15 11.71 -15.80
CA GLU A 29 -10.45 10.30 -16.04
C GLU A 29 -10.77 9.57 -14.73
N GLU A 30 -10.05 9.87 -13.64
CA GLU A 30 -10.33 9.39 -12.29
C GLU A 30 -11.66 9.95 -11.76
N ALA A 31 -11.93 11.24 -11.96
CA ALA A 31 -13.21 11.87 -11.62
C ALA A 31 -14.39 11.40 -12.50
N ASN A 32 -14.11 10.89 -13.69
CA ASN A 32 -15.12 10.33 -14.62
C ASN A 32 -15.18 8.80 -14.59
N SER A 33 -14.48 8.12 -13.67
CA SER A 33 -14.63 6.68 -13.51
C SER A 33 -16.06 6.38 -13.06
N THR A 34 -16.84 5.82 -13.96
CA THR A 34 -18.26 5.55 -13.73
C THR A 34 -18.38 4.24 -12.96
N TYR A 35 -18.94 4.30 -11.76
CA TYR A 35 -19.31 3.13 -10.99
C TYR A 35 -20.77 2.80 -11.20
N VAL A 36 -21.15 1.53 -11.10
CA VAL A 36 -22.55 1.12 -11.15
C VAL A 36 -22.96 0.55 -9.81
N CYS A 37 -24.11 0.99 -9.30
CA CYS A 37 -24.63 0.45 -8.05
C CYS A 37 -24.81 -1.07 -8.16
N PRO A 38 -24.26 -1.87 -7.25
CA PRO A 38 -24.26 -3.33 -7.34
C PRO A 38 -25.66 -3.94 -7.18
N ILE A 39 -26.63 -3.16 -6.68
CA ILE A 39 -28.03 -3.60 -6.48
C ILE A 39 -28.91 -3.26 -7.69
N CYS A 40 -28.87 -2.00 -8.15
CA CYS A 40 -29.84 -1.50 -9.14
C CYS A 40 -29.22 -1.04 -10.46
N GLN A 41 -27.91 -1.21 -10.63
CA GLN A 41 -27.15 -0.83 -11.82
C GLN A 41 -27.22 0.67 -12.17
N GLN A 42 -27.63 1.52 -11.22
CA GLN A 42 -27.62 2.97 -11.42
C GLN A 42 -26.18 3.48 -11.49
N GLN A 43 -25.87 4.30 -12.49
CA GLN A 43 -24.59 4.98 -12.62
C GLN A 43 -24.34 5.95 -11.46
N MET A 44 -23.14 5.89 -10.90
CA MET A 44 -22.66 6.64 -9.75
C MET A 44 -21.25 7.17 -10.05
N ILE A 45 -20.86 8.20 -9.31
CA ILE A 45 -19.47 8.63 -9.26
C ILE A 45 -18.70 7.57 -8.47
N PHE A 46 -17.65 7.01 -9.06
CA PHE A 46 -16.78 6.08 -8.34
C PHE A 46 -16.05 6.81 -7.22
N THR A 47 -16.06 6.20 -6.04
CA THR A 47 -15.22 6.63 -4.93
C THR A 47 -14.31 5.46 -4.59
N PRO A 48 -12.99 5.53 -4.87
CA PRO A 48 -12.05 4.43 -4.60
C PRO A 48 -12.09 3.92 -3.16
N ARG A 49 -12.53 4.77 -2.23
CA ARG A 49 -12.69 4.46 -0.80
C ARG A 49 -13.87 3.52 -0.49
N TYR A 50 -14.92 3.55 -1.31
CA TYR A 50 -16.13 2.76 -1.12
C TYR A 50 -16.44 2.02 -2.43
N PRO A 51 -15.60 1.05 -2.81
CA PRO A 51 -15.70 0.39 -4.10
C PRO A 51 -16.99 -0.44 -4.23
N ASN A 52 -17.70 -0.72 -3.14
CA ASN A 52 -18.91 -1.53 -3.12
C ASN A 52 -20.16 -0.74 -2.68
N ALA A 53 -20.11 0.59 -2.70
CA ALA A 53 -21.17 1.45 -2.20
C ALA A 53 -22.50 1.28 -2.96
N VAL A 54 -23.60 1.16 -2.22
CA VAL A 54 -24.94 1.21 -2.82
C VAL A 54 -25.38 2.65 -3.05
N CYS A 55 -26.19 2.87 -4.08
CA CYS A 55 -26.69 4.20 -4.39
C CYS A 55 -27.68 4.71 -3.33
N ARG A 56 -27.92 6.02 -3.35
CA ARG A 56 -28.90 6.70 -2.49
C ARG A 56 -30.33 6.14 -2.61
N ARG A 57 -30.69 5.48 -3.72
CA ARG A 57 -32.02 4.86 -3.91
C ARG A 57 -32.13 3.48 -3.28
N CYS A 58 -31.03 2.75 -3.19
CA CYS A 58 -31.01 1.42 -2.57
C CYS A 58 -30.82 1.49 -1.06
N LYS A 59 -30.05 2.49 -0.59
CA LYS A 59 -29.80 2.69 0.85
C LYS A 59 -31.06 2.66 1.74
N PRO A 60 -32.22 3.26 1.38
CA PRO A 60 -33.42 3.21 2.22
C PRO A 60 -34.15 1.85 2.25
N LYS A 61 -33.71 0.87 1.45
CA LYS A 61 -34.32 -0.46 1.35
C LYS A 61 -33.68 -1.49 2.29
N THR A 62 -32.81 -1.05 3.20
CA THR A 62 -32.10 -1.94 4.12
C THR A 62 -33.06 -2.65 5.06
N ILE A 63 -32.94 -3.97 5.12
CA ILE A 63 -33.68 -4.85 6.04
C ILE A 63 -32.71 -5.69 6.87
N ASP A 64 -33.14 -6.13 8.04
CA ASP A 64 -32.42 -7.14 8.81
C ASP A 64 -32.59 -8.54 8.19
N LYS A 65 -31.96 -9.56 8.79
CA LYS A 65 -32.06 -10.95 8.34
C LYS A 65 -33.49 -11.53 8.39
N LYS A 66 -34.39 -10.94 9.18
CA LYS A 66 -35.79 -11.35 9.31
C LYS A 66 -36.72 -10.58 8.35
N GLY A 67 -36.19 -9.63 7.59
CA GLY A 67 -36.93 -8.78 6.66
C GLY A 67 -37.56 -7.54 7.30
N GLN A 68 -37.17 -7.17 8.52
CA GLN A 68 -37.62 -5.95 9.19
C GLN A 68 -36.81 -4.76 8.70
N ALA A 69 -37.47 -3.64 8.40
CA ALA A 69 -36.81 -2.44 7.89
C ALA A 69 -35.88 -1.81 8.94
N VAL A 70 -34.63 -1.58 8.54
CA VAL A 70 -33.59 -0.94 9.38
C VAL A 70 -33.03 0.28 8.67
N SER A 71 -32.58 1.27 9.42
CA SER A 71 -31.91 2.47 8.92
C SER A 71 -30.75 2.85 9.82
N PHE A 72 -29.81 3.62 9.30
CA PHE A 72 -28.54 3.91 9.96
C PHE A 72 -28.30 5.43 10.06
N ARG A 73 -27.74 5.88 11.18
CA ARG A 73 -27.42 7.28 11.44
C ARG A 73 -26.07 7.43 12.16
N ASN A 74 -25.49 8.63 12.08
CA ASN A 74 -24.31 8.96 12.88
C ASN A 74 -24.71 9.21 14.34
N ILE A 75 -23.90 8.77 15.30
CA ILE A 75 -24.19 8.85 16.74
C ILE A 75 -23.70 10.17 17.34
N ALA A 76 -22.58 10.72 16.85
CA ALA A 76 -21.99 11.95 17.37
C ALA A 76 -21.28 12.77 16.27
N LEU A 77 -20.98 14.03 16.59
CA LEU A 77 -20.08 14.90 15.80
C LEU A 77 -18.66 14.34 15.67
N SER A 78 -18.25 13.46 16.59
CA SER A 78 -16.96 12.78 16.60
C SER A 78 -16.97 11.40 15.91
N GLY A 79 -18.13 10.96 15.42
CA GLY A 79 -18.28 9.73 14.67
C GLY A 79 -19.24 8.68 15.28
N GLY A 80 -19.26 7.50 14.67
CA GLY A 80 -20.07 6.33 15.03
C GLY A 80 -21.25 6.10 14.09
N CYS A 81 -21.56 4.83 13.80
CA CYS A 81 -22.71 4.38 13.02
C CYS A 81 -23.65 3.58 13.94
N GLU A 82 -24.94 3.92 13.98
CA GLU A 82 -25.96 3.19 14.75
C GLU A 82 -27.14 2.84 13.84
N GLY A 83 -27.56 1.57 13.92
CA GLY A 83 -28.77 1.08 13.29
C GLY A 83 -30.00 1.30 14.18
N TYR A 84 -31.16 1.47 13.57
CA TYR A 84 -32.46 1.44 14.25
C TYR A 84 -33.54 0.83 13.35
N TYR A 85 -34.52 0.17 13.96
CA TYR A 85 -35.70 -0.29 13.22
C TYR A 85 -36.56 0.91 12.83
N VAL A 86 -36.98 0.96 11.56
CA VAL A 86 -37.71 2.12 11.01
C VAL A 86 -39.07 2.32 11.71
N ASP A 87 -39.73 1.22 12.06
CA ASP A 87 -41.08 1.25 12.62
C ASP A 87 -41.11 1.56 14.13
N THR A 88 -40.18 1.00 14.90
CA THR A 88 -40.18 1.11 16.38
C THR A 88 -39.19 2.13 16.91
N LEU A 89 -38.22 2.55 16.10
CA LEU A 89 -37.06 3.35 16.48
C LEU A 89 -36.17 2.69 17.56
N GLU A 90 -36.40 1.40 17.84
CA GLU A 90 -35.53 0.62 18.72
C GLU A 90 -34.16 0.41 18.08
N LEU A 91 -33.15 0.28 18.95
CA LEU A 91 -31.77 0.05 18.54
C LEU A 91 -31.66 -1.24 17.74
N TYR A 92 -31.04 -1.14 16.57
CA TYR A 92 -30.59 -2.29 15.80
C TYR A 92 -29.10 -2.49 16.05
N ASP A 93 -28.79 -3.47 16.91
CA ASP A 93 -27.43 -3.78 17.38
C ASP A 93 -26.66 -4.62 16.35
N SER A 94 -26.55 -4.11 15.13
CA SER A 94 -25.73 -4.68 14.05
C SER A 94 -25.54 -3.65 12.94
N HIS A 95 -24.45 -3.81 12.19
CA HIS A 95 -24.14 -3.07 10.96
C HIS A 95 -24.49 -3.87 9.70
N GLU A 96 -24.75 -5.17 9.87
CA GLU A 96 -25.17 -6.06 8.80
C GLU A 96 -26.59 -5.71 8.36
N CYS A 97 -26.83 -5.61 7.07
CA CYS A 97 -28.17 -5.42 6.52
C CYS A 97 -28.30 -6.10 5.16
N TYR A 98 -29.49 -6.10 4.60
CA TYR A 98 -29.78 -6.75 3.33
C TYR A 98 -30.55 -5.78 2.43
N ILE A 99 -30.27 -5.80 1.13
CA ILE A 99 -31.06 -5.07 0.13
C ILE A 99 -31.34 -6.03 -1.01
N ASP A 100 -32.62 -6.23 -1.33
CA ASP A 100 -33.07 -7.11 -2.42
C ASP A 100 -32.41 -8.53 -2.34
N GLY A 101 -32.19 -9.04 -1.11
CA GLY A 101 -31.56 -10.34 -0.83
C GLY A 101 -30.03 -10.34 -0.78
N VAL A 102 -29.37 -9.23 -1.08
CA VAL A 102 -27.91 -9.08 -1.07
C VAL A 102 -27.43 -8.61 0.30
N GLN A 103 -26.49 -9.33 0.91
CA GLN A 103 -25.88 -8.93 2.18
C GLN A 103 -25.05 -7.65 1.99
N CYS A 104 -25.22 -6.71 2.92
CA CYS A 104 -24.60 -5.40 2.94
C CYS A 104 -24.06 -5.09 4.35
N TRP A 105 -23.13 -4.15 4.42
CA TRP A 105 -22.55 -3.63 5.66
C TRP A 105 -22.67 -2.11 5.69
N ALA A 106 -23.21 -1.57 6.79
CA ALA A 106 -23.35 -0.14 7.00
C ALA A 106 -22.24 0.40 7.91
N ASP A 107 -21.60 1.49 7.51
CA ASP A 107 -20.55 2.11 8.31
C ASP A 107 -20.49 3.63 8.12
N GLU A 108 -19.74 4.30 8.99
CA GLU A 108 -19.51 5.72 8.90
C GLU A 108 -18.58 6.09 7.74
N ALA A 109 -18.99 7.07 6.94
CA ALA A 109 -18.13 7.62 5.90
C ALA A 109 -17.08 8.60 6.48
N ARG A 110 -15.93 8.74 5.81
CA ARG A 110 -14.75 9.51 6.26
C ARG A 110 -15.04 10.98 6.57
N PHE A 111 -16.05 11.56 5.95
CA PHE A 111 -16.47 12.96 6.16
C PHE A 111 -17.85 13.06 6.81
N GLY A 112 -18.26 12.03 7.54
CA GLY A 112 -19.58 11.90 8.13
C GLY A 112 -20.63 11.37 7.14
N GLY A 113 -21.78 10.99 7.67
CA GLY A 113 -22.79 10.24 6.94
C GLY A 113 -22.58 8.73 7.05
N ILE A 114 -23.52 7.96 6.50
CA ILE A 114 -23.45 6.50 6.46
C ILE A 114 -23.22 6.02 5.03
N VAL A 115 -22.24 5.16 4.83
CA VAL A 115 -22.07 4.34 3.63
C VAL A 115 -22.67 2.96 3.87
N VAL A 116 -23.29 2.39 2.85
CA VAL A 116 -23.73 0.99 2.87
C VAL A 116 -23.05 0.32 1.68
N GLU A 117 -22.30 -0.74 1.93
CA GLU A 117 -21.54 -1.47 0.92
C GLU A 117 -22.08 -2.90 0.79
N VAL A 118 -22.13 -3.43 -0.44
CA VAL A 118 -22.40 -4.85 -0.63
C VAL A 118 -21.23 -5.65 -0.06
N VAL A 119 -21.54 -6.66 0.75
CA VAL A 119 -20.57 -7.68 1.13
C VAL A 119 -20.42 -8.57 -0.08
N LEU A 120 -19.43 -8.27 -0.92
CA LEU A 120 -19.02 -9.22 -1.94
C LEU A 120 -18.55 -10.49 -1.23
N PRO A 121 -18.90 -11.70 -1.71
CA PRO A 121 -18.09 -12.85 -1.35
C PRO A 121 -16.65 -12.45 -1.65
N LYS A 122 -15.73 -12.61 -0.68
CA LYS A 122 -14.30 -12.48 -0.96
C LYS A 122 -14.09 -13.18 -2.30
N PRO A 123 -13.49 -12.54 -3.33
CA PRO A 123 -13.14 -13.28 -4.54
C PRO A 123 -12.48 -14.55 -4.03
N GLU A 124 -12.95 -15.70 -4.51
CA GLU A 124 -12.37 -16.98 -4.16
C GLU A 124 -10.92 -16.87 -4.63
N VAL A 125 -10.05 -16.39 -3.74
CA VAL A 125 -8.63 -16.62 -3.81
C VAL A 125 -8.62 -18.12 -3.94
N VAL A 126 -8.17 -18.61 -5.09
CA VAL A 126 -7.79 -20.01 -5.19
C VAL A 126 -6.79 -20.16 -4.05
N LEU A 127 -7.26 -20.66 -2.90
CA LEU A 127 -6.41 -20.98 -1.78
C LEU A 127 -5.48 -22.01 -2.38
N HIS A 128 -4.28 -21.56 -2.73
CA HIS A 128 -3.21 -22.50 -2.92
C HIS A 128 -3.20 -23.30 -1.62
N PRO A 129 -3.19 -24.64 -1.67
CA PRO A 129 -3.10 -25.43 -0.45
C PRO A 129 -2.01 -24.81 0.44
N ALA A 130 -2.28 -24.69 1.74
CA ALA A 130 -1.29 -24.19 2.70
C ALA A 130 0.06 -24.87 2.40
N LEU A 131 1.14 -24.09 2.41
CA LEU A 131 2.47 -24.64 2.15
C LEU A 131 2.69 -25.81 3.11
N THR A 132 3.22 -26.91 2.57
CA THR A 132 3.67 -28.04 3.37
C THR A 132 4.85 -27.62 4.25
N GLU A 133 5.08 -28.33 5.35
CA GLU A 133 6.26 -28.08 6.19
C GLU A 133 7.57 -28.18 5.40
N GLU A 134 7.64 -29.06 4.41
CA GLU A 134 8.79 -29.20 3.51
C GLU A 134 8.99 -27.93 2.65
N GLU A 135 7.93 -27.37 2.08
CA GLU A 135 7.99 -26.12 1.32
C GLU A 135 8.35 -24.92 2.20
N ILE A 136 7.82 -24.87 3.43
CA ILE A 136 8.15 -23.83 4.40
C ILE A 136 9.65 -23.89 4.74
N ASN A 137 10.16 -25.06 5.12
CA ASN A 137 11.57 -25.24 5.45
C ASN A 137 12.48 -24.93 4.25
N SER A 138 12.11 -25.36 3.04
CA SER A 138 12.86 -25.03 1.83
C SER A 138 12.97 -23.52 1.60
N ARG A 139 11.91 -22.76 1.88
CA ARG A 139 11.90 -21.30 1.73
C ARG A 139 12.67 -20.58 2.83
N ILE A 140 12.68 -21.13 4.05
CA ILE A 140 13.54 -20.65 5.12
C ILE A 140 15.02 -20.88 4.75
N ASP A 141 15.37 -22.07 4.25
CA ASP A 141 16.73 -22.38 3.78
C ASP A 141 17.17 -21.49 2.61
N GLU A 142 16.24 -21.08 1.74
CA GLU A 142 16.50 -20.09 0.69
C GLU A 142 16.76 -18.69 1.26
N LEU A 143 15.98 -18.26 2.27
CA LEU A 143 16.20 -17.00 2.95
C LEU A 143 17.55 -16.96 3.66
N ASP A 144 17.90 -18.01 4.40
CA ASP A 144 19.17 -18.09 5.13
C ASP A 144 20.36 -17.99 4.16
N ARG A 145 20.33 -18.78 3.07
CA ARG A 145 21.34 -18.68 2.01
C ARG A 145 21.37 -17.30 1.38
N TRP A 146 20.22 -16.67 1.15
CA TRP A 146 20.17 -15.31 0.62
C TRP A 146 20.83 -14.31 1.58
N ALA A 147 20.58 -14.45 2.89
CA ALA A 147 21.10 -13.59 3.94
C ALA A 147 22.64 -13.69 4.08
N GLU A 148 23.21 -14.88 3.89
CA GLU A 148 24.67 -15.11 3.90
C GLU A 148 25.44 -14.22 2.91
N PHE A 149 24.83 -13.89 1.77
CA PHE A 149 25.45 -13.09 0.70
C PHE A 149 25.04 -11.61 0.70
N VAL A 150 24.42 -11.11 1.78
CA VAL A 150 24.02 -9.68 1.87
C VAL A 150 25.22 -8.76 1.74
N ASP A 151 26.31 -9.04 2.47
CA ASP A 151 27.48 -8.15 2.53
C ASP A 151 28.26 -8.12 1.22
N GLU A 152 28.37 -9.28 0.57
CA GLU A 152 28.98 -9.39 -0.76
C GLU A 152 28.17 -8.59 -1.79
N ARG A 153 26.84 -8.77 -1.83
CA ARG A 153 25.97 -8.05 -2.78
C ARG A 153 26.01 -6.53 -2.57
N ILE A 154 26.06 -6.08 -1.32
CA ILE A 154 26.23 -4.65 -1.03
C ILE A 154 27.60 -4.17 -1.54
N SER A 155 28.66 -4.91 -1.25
CA SER A 155 30.03 -4.51 -1.63
C SER A 155 30.18 -4.41 -3.14
N GLU A 156 29.72 -5.42 -3.89
CA GLU A 156 29.73 -5.42 -5.35
C GLU A 156 28.95 -4.22 -5.92
N TRP A 157 27.76 -3.95 -5.39
CA TRP A 157 26.97 -2.81 -5.85
C TRP A 157 27.67 -1.47 -5.57
N LEU A 158 28.26 -1.30 -4.39
CA LEU A 158 28.99 -0.10 -4.03
C LEU A 158 30.24 0.14 -4.91
N GLU A 159 30.86 -0.91 -5.45
CA GLU A 159 31.98 -0.83 -6.39
C GLU A 159 31.54 -0.36 -7.79
N GLU A 160 30.31 -0.67 -8.20
CA GLU A 160 29.75 -0.25 -9.49
C GLU A 160 29.27 1.22 -9.48
N LEU A 161 29.02 1.79 -8.30
CA LEU A 161 28.56 3.17 -8.16
C LEU A 161 29.68 4.20 -8.33
N PRO A 162 29.37 5.43 -8.79
CA PRO A 162 30.32 6.53 -8.79
C PRO A 162 30.93 6.73 -7.39
N ALA A 163 32.26 6.88 -7.28
CA ALA A 163 32.96 6.94 -5.99
C ALA A 163 32.40 7.98 -5.01
N GLY A 164 31.97 9.15 -5.50
CA GLY A 164 31.36 10.20 -4.67
C GLY A 164 29.96 9.87 -4.14
N LEU A 165 29.25 8.92 -4.77
CA LEU A 165 27.98 8.38 -4.30
C LEU A 165 28.21 7.22 -3.32
N SER A 166 29.06 6.27 -3.69
CA SER A 166 29.44 5.11 -2.86
C SER A 166 29.94 5.54 -1.48
N ALA A 167 30.79 6.58 -1.42
CA ALA A 167 31.29 7.13 -0.15
C ALA A 167 30.22 7.74 0.77
N LYS A 168 28.99 7.98 0.28
CA LYS A 168 27.86 8.48 1.09
C LYS A 168 26.92 7.37 1.55
N LEU A 169 27.15 6.13 1.08
CA LEU A 169 26.36 4.96 1.43
C LEU A 169 27.11 4.16 2.51
N ASP A 170 27.12 4.73 3.72
CA ASP A 170 27.90 4.26 4.87
C ASP A 170 27.12 3.35 5.84
N GLY A 171 25.94 2.88 5.45
CA GLY A 171 25.04 2.09 6.30
C GLY A 171 24.29 2.90 7.36
N SER A 172 24.49 4.22 7.47
CA SER A 172 23.74 5.06 8.40
C SER A 172 22.28 5.24 7.96
N ILE A 173 21.37 5.54 8.89
CA ILE A 173 19.98 5.88 8.54
C ILE A 173 19.87 7.06 7.56
N SER A 174 20.75 8.08 7.67
CA SER A 174 20.75 9.20 6.73
C SER A 174 21.17 8.82 5.32
N SER A 175 21.94 7.74 5.15
CA SER A 175 22.33 7.24 3.84
C SER A 175 21.13 6.70 3.02
N LEU A 176 20.02 6.33 3.66
CA LEU A 176 18.81 5.88 2.97
C LEU A 176 18.21 6.95 2.06
N SER A 177 18.29 8.22 2.48
CA SER A 177 17.86 9.35 1.65
C SER A 177 18.77 9.54 0.43
N VAL A 178 20.05 9.15 0.54
CA VAL A 178 21.01 9.14 -0.58
C VAL A 178 20.64 8.06 -1.58
N VAL A 179 20.31 6.84 -1.11
CA VAL A 179 19.79 5.75 -1.95
C VAL A 179 18.54 6.22 -2.70
N GLU A 180 17.54 6.74 -1.98
CA GLU A 180 16.28 7.17 -2.58
C GLU A 180 16.48 8.25 -3.65
N THR A 181 17.32 9.26 -3.36
CA THR A 181 17.65 10.32 -4.32
C THR A 181 18.33 9.75 -5.56
N HIS A 182 19.26 8.80 -5.39
CA HIS A 182 19.90 8.14 -6.52
C HIS A 182 18.89 7.35 -7.36
N LEU A 183 17.99 6.59 -6.73
CA LEU A 183 16.99 5.79 -7.44
C LEU A 183 16.02 6.67 -8.24
N LEU A 184 15.50 7.73 -7.64
CA LEU A 184 14.59 8.68 -8.30
C LEU A 184 15.24 9.44 -9.45
N GLY A 185 16.55 9.70 -9.38
CA GLY A 185 17.30 10.37 -10.44
C GLY A 185 17.72 9.45 -11.58
N THR A 186 17.75 8.13 -11.36
CA THR A 186 18.35 7.16 -12.28
C THR A 186 17.30 6.28 -12.98
N TYR A 187 16.23 5.89 -12.28
CA TYR A 187 15.26 4.91 -12.78
C TYR A 187 13.86 5.50 -12.91
N LYS A 188 13.09 5.00 -13.89
CA LYS A 188 11.65 5.29 -13.97
C LYS A 188 10.86 4.33 -13.09
N PRO A 189 9.63 4.69 -12.69
CA PRO A 189 8.74 3.78 -11.97
C PRO A 189 8.57 2.46 -12.76
N GLY A 190 8.80 1.33 -12.09
CA GLY A 190 8.68 -0.01 -12.68
C GLY A 190 9.95 -0.55 -13.34
N ASP A 191 10.85 0.29 -13.84
CA ASP A 191 12.08 -0.17 -14.53
C ASP A 191 12.94 -1.04 -13.61
N LEU A 192 13.09 -0.63 -12.34
CA LEU A 192 13.90 -1.34 -11.35
C LEU A 192 13.40 -2.78 -11.07
N PHE A 193 12.11 -3.03 -11.29
CA PHE A 193 11.46 -4.33 -11.01
C PHE A 193 11.43 -5.26 -12.24
N LEU A 194 12.05 -4.86 -13.35
CA LEU A 194 12.17 -5.72 -14.52
C LEU A 194 13.18 -6.87 -14.24
N PRO A 195 12.96 -8.09 -14.77
CA PRO A 195 13.81 -9.26 -14.45
C PRO A 195 15.31 -9.06 -14.68
N GLN A 196 15.70 -8.26 -15.69
CA GLN A 196 17.11 -7.96 -15.95
C GLN A 196 17.79 -7.14 -14.84
N ASN A 197 17.01 -6.44 -14.01
CA ASN A 197 17.51 -5.62 -12.92
C ASN A 197 17.47 -6.36 -11.57
N LYS A 198 17.12 -7.65 -11.55
CA LYS A 198 16.99 -8.43 -10.32
C LYS A 198 18.23 -8.34 -9.42
N ARG A 199 19.44 -8.50 -9.98
CA ARG A 199 20.69 -8.43 -9.19
C ARG A 199 20.85 -7.07 -8.51
N LEU A 200 20.55 -5.99 -9.23
CA LEU A 200 20.61 -4.63 -8.71
C LEU A 200 19.55 -4.41 -7.63
N LEU A 201 18.30 -4.82 -7.87
CA LEU A 201 17.22 -4.73 -6.89
C LEU A 201 17.58 -5.50 -5.61
N ASP A 202 18.08 -6.74 -5.75
CA ASP A 202 18.52 -7.57 -4.63
C ASP A 202 19.63 -6.88 -3.81
N ALA A 203 20.56 -6.16 -4.46
CA ALA A 203 21.61 -5.41 -3.76
C ALA A 203 21.09 -4.17 -3.03
N ILE A 204 20.16 -3.42 -3.64
CA ILE A 204 19.49 -2.27 -3.00
C ILE A 204 18.68 -2.75 -1.79
N VAL A 205 17.90 -3.81 -1.95
CA VAL A 205 17.14 -4.46 -0.88
C VAL A 205 18.07 -4.90 0.24
N SER A 206 19.20 -5.54 -0.06
CA SER A 206 20.23 -5.88 0.92
C SER A 206 20.72 -4.68 1.69
N TYR A 207 21.07 -3.58 1.01
CA TYR A 207 21.56 -2.36 1.65
C TYR A 207 20.51 -1.77 2.62
N VAL A 208 19.27 -1.59 2.15
CA VAL A 208 18.19 -1.03 2.96
C VAL A 208 17.85 -1.93 4.15
N GLY A 209 17.70 -3.24 3.90
CA GLY A 209 17.39 -4.20 4.95
C GLY A 209 18.48 -4.30 6.00
N LYS A 210 19.76 -4.39 5.59
CA LYS A 210 20.90 -4.40 6.52
C LYS A 210 20.95 -3.10 7.34
N THR A 211 20.76 -1.95 6.70
CA THR A 211 20.71 -0.65 7.39
C THR A 211 19.62 -0.64 8.47
N TYR A 212 18.42 -1.17 8.18
CA TYR A 212 17.36 -1.30 9.18
C TYR A 212 17.73 -2.28 10.30
N ILE A 213 18.24 -3.47 9.97
CA ILE A 213 18.59 -4.51 10.95
C ILE A 213 19.65 -4.00 11.93
N GLU A 214 20.66 -3.27 11.47
CA GLU A 214 21.72 -2.74 12.33
C GLU A 214 21.25 -1.63 13.29
N HIS A 215 20.14 -0.96 12.98
CA HIS A 215 19.67 0.21 13.72
C HIS A 215 18.35 -0.02 14.47
N LEU A 216 17.59 -1.04 14.11
CA LEU A 216 16.38 -1.47 14.81
C LEU A 216 16.74 -2.49 15.90
N PRO A 217 16.13 -2.39 17.08
CA PRO A 217 16.36 -3.34 18.17
C PRO A 217 15.81 -4.72 17.81
N ASN A 218 16.59 -5.79 18.02
CA ASN A 218 16.15 -7.17 17.80
C ASN A 218 15.51 -7.38 16.41
N ALA A 219 16.07 -6.72 15.39
CA ALA A 219 15.62 -6.85 14.02
C ALA A 219 16.34 -7.98 13.32
N ASP A 220 15.64 -8.68 12.43
CA ASP A 220 16.19 -9.74 11.61
C ASP A 220 15.48 -9.83 10.27
N TRP A 221 16.08 -10.58 9.35
CA TRP A 221 15.45 -10.98 8.11
C TRP A 221 14.24 -11.87 8.39
N TYR A 222 13.19 -11.71 7.59
CA TYR A 222 11.93 -12.38 7.82
C TYR A 222 11.18 -12.67 6.51
N ILE A 223 10.41 -13.75 6.50
CA ILE A 223 9.48 -14.11 5.43
C ILE A 223 8.20 -14.71 6.04
N GLU A 224 7.03 -14.17 5.67
CA GLU A 224 5.73 -14.72 6.09
C GLU A 224 5.36 -15.90 5.19
N LEU A 225 5.11 -17.07 5.77
CA LEU A 225 4.86 -18.33 5.05
C LEU A 225 3.66 -19.11 5.57
N HIS A 226 3.00 -18.62 6.61
CA HIS A 226 1.89 -19.27 7.30
C HIS A 226 0.54 -18.65 6.92
N ASP A 227 0.47 -17.33 6.77
CA ASP A 227 -0.75 -16.64 6.36
C ASP A 227 -0.69 -16.19 4.88
N GLN A 228 -1.34 -16.95 4.00
CA GLN A 228 -1.44 -16.61 2.58
C GLN A 228 -2.28 -15.35 2.30
N GLU A 229 -3.11 -14.90 3.26
CA GLU A 229 -3.84 -13.64 3.14
C GLU A 229 -2.97 -12.43 3.55
N ASP A 230 -1.79 -12.65 4.15
CA ASP A 230 -0.87 -11.58 4.51
C ASP A 230 -0.31 -10.91 3.25
N ILE A 231 -0.30 -9.58 3.24
CA ILE A 231 0.17 -8.78 2.11
C ILE A 231 1.67 -8.98 1.81
N ASN A 232 2.43 -9.48 2.77
CA ASN A 232 3.85 -9.79 2.68
C ASN A 232 4.11 -11.30 2.53
N PHE A 233 3.08 -12.13 2.29
CA PHE A 233 3.27 -13.57 2.12
C PHE A 233 4.32 -13.88 1.04
N GLY A 234 5.37 -14.60 1.43
CA GLY A 234 6.49 -14.97 0.58
C GLY A 234 7.42 -13.82 0.18
N GLN A 235 7.28 -12.64 0.77
CA GLN A 235 8.13 -11.47 0.48
C GLN A 235 9.24 -11.32 1.51
N LEU A 236 10.43 -10.99 1.04
CA LEU A 236 11.56 -10.66 1.89
C LEU A 236 11.29 -9.39 2.70
N SER A 237 11.39 -9.53 4.01
CA SER A 237 11.04 -8.47 4.95
C SER A 237 12.08 -8.31 6.05
N VAL A 238 12.00 -7.19 6.76
CA VAL A 238 12.65 -7.00 8.07
C VAL A 238 11.57 -7.03 9.14
N ALA A 239 11.74 -7.90 10.14
CA ALA A 239 10.89 -7.94 11.32
C ALA A 239 11.69 -7.52 12.55
N THR A 240 11.04 -6.90 13.53
CA THR A 240 11.64 -6.52 14.80
C THR A 240 10.63 -6.72 15.92
N TRP A 241 11.11 -7.19 17.07
CA TRP A 241 10.25 -7.41 18.23
C TRP A 241 9.58 -6.11 18.69
N GLY A 242 8.25 -6.15 18.81
CA GLY A 242 7.45 -4.99 19.23
C GLY A 242 6.84 -4.19 18.08
N LEU A 243 7.19 -4.47 16.82
CA LEU A 243 6.37 -4.04 15.68
C LEU A 243 5.26 -5.06 15.41
N ILE A 244 4.10 -4.55 15.00
CA ILE A 244 2.93 -5.37 14.68
C ILE A 244 3.12 -6.06 13.32
N GLU A 245 3.76 -5.39 12.37
CA GLU A 245 3.89 -5.87 10.99
C GLU A 245 5.35 -5.79 10.52
N PRO A 246 5.88 -6.85 9.90
CA PRO A 246 7.14 -6.82 9.16
C PRO A 246 7.11 -5.81 8.01
N ILE A 247 8.30 -5.44 7.51
CA ILE A 247 8.44 -4.52 6.39
C ILE A 247 8.95 -5.24 5.16
N SER A 248 8.10 -5.36 4.14
CA SER A 248 8.52 -5.76 2.80
C SER A 248 9.41 -4.69 2.16
N LEU A 249 10.66 -5.04 1.89
CA LEU A 249 11.66 -4.10 1.39
C LEU A 249 11.42 -3.72 -0.08
N GLU A 250 10.97 -4.66 -0.90
CA GLU A 250 10.58 -4.37 -2.29
C GLU A 250 9.39 -3.42 -2.34
N SER A 251 8.42 -3.58 -1.43
CA SER A 251 7.28 -2.66 -1.30
C SER A 251 7.74 -1.25 -0.91
N GLU A 252 8.65 -1.11 0.05
CA GLU A 252 9.20 0.20 0.43
C GLU A 252 9.96 0.86 -0.74
N ILE A 253 10.74 0.08 -1.51
CA ILE A 253 11.43 0.57 -2.71
C ILE A 253 10.41 0.98 -3.78
N SER A 254 9.31 0.26 -3.94
CA SER A 254 8.24 0.61 -4.88
C SER A 254 7.56 1.92 -4.49
N GLU A 255 7.32 2.14 -3.18
CA GLU A 255 6.71 3.35 -2.65
C GLU A 255 7.56 4.61 -2.87
N ILE A 256 8.89 4.49 -2.95
CA ILE A 256 9.77 5.62 -3.34
C ILE A 256 9.28 6.29 -4.62
N PHE A 257 8.96 5.50 -5.64
CA PHE A 257 8.56 6.00 -6.97
C PHE A 257 7.14 6.59 -6.98
N LYS A 258 6.30 6.23 -6.00
CA LYS A 258 4.95 6.79 -5.84
C LYS A 258 4.99 8.12 -5.08
N VAL A 259 5.74 8.15 -3.97
CA VAL A 259 5.76 9.30 -3.04
C VAL A 259 6.74 10.39 -3.51
N LYS A 260 7.88 10.00 -4.09
CA LYS A 260 8.90 10.89 -4.70
C LYS A 260 9.45 11.97 -3.74
N THR A 261 9.66 11.62 -2.48
CA THR A 261 10.13 12.57 -1.45
C THR A 261 11.64 12.63 -1.26
N GLY A 262 12.40 11.62 -1.70
CA GLY A 262 13.83 11.49 -1.38
C GLY A 262 14.12 11.16 0.09
N THR A 263 13.09 10.83 0.89
CA THR A 263 13.18 10.61 2.35
C THR A 263 12.15 9.59 2.88
N SER A 264 11.41 8.86 2.03
CA SER A 264 10.40 7.90 2.45
C SER A 264 10.99 6.77 3.31
N LEU A 265 12.15 6.23 2.93
CA LEU A 265 12.81 5.14 3.67
C LEU A 265 13.23 5.60 5.07
N GLN A 266 13.83 6.79 5.19
CA GLN A 266 14.21 7.34 6.48
C GLN A 266 12.97 7.64 7.34
N ARG A 267 11.92 8.23 6.76
CA ARG A 267 10.67 8.49 7.48
C ARG A 267 9.96 7.20 7.93
N ARG A 268 10.07 6.11 7.16
CA ARG A 268 9.57 4.80 7.57
C ARG A 268 10.30 4.33 8.83
N TYR A 269 11.63 4.41 8.83
CA TYR A 269 12.43 4.13 10.03
C TYR A 269 12.04 4.96 11.25
N ASP A 270 11.92 6.29 11.09
CA ASP A 270 11.56 7.17 12.20
C ASP A 270 10.17 6.82 12.79
N ARG A 271 9.21 6.42 11.94
CA ARG A 271 7.89 5.94 12.38
C ARG A 271 7.95 4.63 13.15
N MET A 272 8.85 3.72 12.76
CA MET A 272 9.06 2.47 13.50
C MET A 272 9.61 2.72 14.89
N ILE A 273 10.70 3.48 14.99
CA ILE A 273 11.30 3.85 16.27
C ILE A 273 10.28 4.55 17.17
N GLY A 274 9.49 5.46 16.60
CA GLY A 274 8.38 6.11 17.32
C GLY A 274 7.33 5.12 17.82
N SER A 275 7.06 4.04 17.08
CA SER A 275 6.10 3.00 17.48
C SER A 275 6.68 2.09 18.56
N LEU A 276 7.94 1.66 18.43
CA LEU A 276 8.64 0.84 19.41
C LEU A 276 8.74 1.55 20.78
N ARG A 277 9.01 2.86 20.79
CA ARG A 277 8.99 3.68 22.02
C ARG A 277 7.61 3.72 22.67
N ARG A 278 6.53 3.76 21.88
CA ARG A 278 5.16 3.81 22.41
C ARG A 278 4.73 2.50 23.08
N VAL A 279 5.23 1.37 22.59
CA VAL A 279 4.93 0.05 23.16
C VAL A 279 5.94 -0.38 24.24
N GLY A 280 6.92 0.46 24.57
CA GLY A 280 7.93 0.18 25.59
C GLY A 280 8.92 -0.92 25.17
N ALA A 281 9.08 -1.16 23.87
CA ALA A 281 10.07 -2.10 23.35
C ALA A 281 11.50 -1.51 23.38
N ILE A 282 11.61 -0.18 23.42
CA ILE A 282 12.84 0.62 23.63
C ILE A 282 12.56 1.91 24.39
#